data_AF-A0A2V5IFK3-F1
#
_entry.id   AF-A0A2V5IFK3-F1
#
_cell.length_a   1.000
_cell.length_b   1.000
_cell.length_c   1.000
_cell.angle_alpha   90.00
_cell.angle_beta   90.00
_cell.angle_gamma   90.00
#
_symmetry.space_group_name_H-M   'P 1'
#
loop_
_entity.id
_entity.type
_entity.pdbx_description
1 polymer ?
#
loop_
_entity_poly.entity_id
_entity_poly.type
_entity_poly.pdbx_seq_one_letter_code
_entity_poly.pdbx_strand_id
1 'polypeptide(L)'
;MAFLQQGPRDVPISRQQRSTNNTRSLSGKYRYTDIKSVGHWHDFNLQVVLNQYGALLNRSRISEAPFPDRPMGEVTTEASVVSLIDMYLKIKLQDALRCGFSNMTTAERAGFSVTTFSGGYEAIHPQNYTPDLAFFDLRLPTGTAPNRIPGEVKPSDKWSVARGHSPSRTDQIEYKQALSQINYYMKNQHTRYSFILTNKELVAIRRLNHRGHLELSDPIPWTTSGTTSQPQLTMLLGLWYLGMLAADDQGWSLHP
;
A
#
# COMPACT_ATOMS: atom_id res chain seq x y z
N MET A 1 -12.79 -13.74 6.29
CA MET A 1 -12.54 -12.51 7.09
C MET A 1 -11.46 -12.69 8.15
N ALA A 2 -11.56 -13.68 9.05
CA ALA A 2 -10.61 -13.89 10.16
C ALA A 2 -9.12 -13.90 9.76
N PHE A 3 -8.78 -14.53 8.63
CA PHE A 3 -7.41 -14.55 8.08
C PHE A 3 -6.81 -13.15 7.86
N LEU A 4 -7.64 -12.17 7.45
CA LEU A 4 -7.23 -10.79 7.21
C LEU A 4 -7.21 -9.96 8.50
N GLN A 5 -7.65 -10.50 9.64
CA GLN A 5 -7.70 -9.78 10.91
C GLN A 5 -6.40 -9.89 11.72
N GLN A 6 -5.37 -10.53 11.18
CA GLN A 6 -4.09 -10.69 11.86
C GLN A 6 -3.16 -9.50 11.55
N GLY A 7 -2.59 -8.88 12.59
CA GLY A 7 -1.46 -7.94 12.49
C GLY A 7 -0.15 -8.63 12.86
N PRO A 8 0.98 -8.34 12.19
CA PRO A 8 2.27 -8.88 12.59
C PRO A 8 2.71 -8.29 13.95
N ARG A 9 3.73 -8.90 14.56
CA ARG A 9 4.33 -8.39 15.81
C ARG A 9 5.04 -7.05 15.56
N ASP A 10 5.20 -6.29 16.64
CA ASP A 10 5.91 -5.01 16.61
C ASP A 10 7.38 -5.18 16.21
N VAL A 11 7.92 -4.16 15.55
CA VAL A 11 9.26 -4.19 14.96
C VAL A 11 10.19 -3.25 15.73
N PRO A 12 11.30 -3.75 16.31
CA PRO A 12 12.30 -2.89 16.93
C PRO A 12 12.88 -1.89 15.93
N ILE A 13 12.91 -0.62 16.33
CA ILE A 13 13.53 0.46 15.55
C ILE A 13 14.95 0.69 16.06
N SER A 14 15.91 0.76 15.14
CA SER A 14 17.29 1.10 15.50
C SER A 14 17.37 2.49 16.13
N ARG A 15 18.11 2.61 17.24
CA ARG A 15 18.34 3.91 17.92
C ARG A 15 19.48 4.73 17.31
N GLN A 16 20.15 4.23 16.28
CA GLN A 16 21.25 4.94 15.64
C GLN A 16 20.73 6.13 14.83
N GLN A 17 21.33 7.31 15.02
CA GLN A 17 21.04 8.49 14.20
C GLN A 17 21.39 8.21 12.74
N ARG A 18 20.38 8.24 11.87
CA ARG A 18 20.50 7.98 10.44
C ARG A 18 19.90 9.15 9.66
N SER A 19 20.28 9.23 8.39
CA SER A 19 19.66 10.19 7.48
C SER A 19 18.16 9.90 7.37
N THR A 20 17.35 10.86 7.80
CA THR A 20 15.90 10.85 7.67
C THR A 20 15.46 11.35 6.29
N ASN A 21 16.41 11.62 5.39
CA ASN A 21 16.11 12.19 4.08
C ASN A 21 15.63 11.11 3.11
N ASN A 22 14.55 11.41 2.41
CA ASN A 22 14.00 10.62 1.33
C ASN A 22 14.79 10.80 0.03
N THR A 23 14.67 9.80 -0.85
CA THR A 23 15.27 9.83 -2.18
C THR A 23 14.80 11.05 -2.97
N ARG A 24 15.73 11.70 -3.67
CA ARG A 24 15.47 12.83 -4.57
C ARG A 24 15.69 12.38 -6.01
N SER A 25 14.85 12.86 -6.93
CA SER A 25 15.09 12.66 -8.36
C SER A 25 16.28 13.51 -8.81
N LEU A 26 17.39 12.87 -9.20
CA LEU A 26 18.58 13.55 -9.73
C LEU A 26 18.25 14.38 -10.99
N SER A 27 17.32 13.92 -11.82
CA SER A 27 16.84 14.65 -13.00
C SER A 27 15.64 15.57 -12.72
N GLY A 28 15.26 15.76 -11.47
CA GLY A 28 14.22 16.70 -11.05
C GLY A 28 12.79 16.34 -11.49
N LYS A 29 12.53 15.06 -11.80
CA LYS A 29 11.25 14.52 -12.29
C LYS A 29 10.13 14.56 -11.25
N TYR A 30 10.50 14.50 -9.97
CA TYR A 30 9.60 14.72 -8.85
C TYR A 30 10.30 15.47 -7.73
N ARG A 31 9.55 16.32 -7.05
CA ARG A 31 10.00 17.13 -5.90
C ARG A 31 8.83 17.42 -4.96
N TYR A 32 9.12 17.66 -3.69
CA TYR A 32 8.10 17.96 -2.67
C TYR A 32 7.11 19.07 -3.06
N THR A 33 7.52 20.05 -3.90
CA THR A 33 6.64 21.14 -4.37
C THR A 33 5.62 20.71 -5.43
N ASP A 34 5.72 19.49 -5.96
CA ASP A 34 4.73 18.91 -6.87
C ASP A 34 3.46 18.50 -6.13
N ILE A 35 3.51 18.36 -4.80
CA ILE A 35 2.35 18.11 -3.95
C ILE A 35 1.72 19.44 -3.54
N LYS A 36 0.51 19.69 -4.04
CA LYS A 36 -0.23 20.95 -3.83
C LYS A 36 -1.15 20.89 -2.62
N SER A 37 -1.83 19.76 -2.41
CA SER A 37 -2.60 19.53 -1.20
C SER A 37 -2.58 18.06 -0.81
N VAL A 38 -2.73 17.85 0.50
CA VAL A 38 -2.91 16.53 1.12
C VAL A 38 -4.19 16.63 1.94
N GLY A 39 -5.26 15.99 1.47
CA GLY A 39 -6.54 15.87 2.17
C GLY A 39 -6.67 14.54 2.90
N HIS A 40 -7.84 14.31 3.49
CA HIS A 40 -8.17 13.07 4.21
C HIS A 40 -9.15 12.22 3.40
N TRP A 41 -8.78 10.95 3.18
CA TRP A 41 -9.60 9.97 2.47
C TRP A 41 -10.53 9.26 3.46
N HIS A 42 -11.63 9.93 3.80
CA HIS A 42 -12.60 9.46 4.79
C HIS A 42 -13.21 8.10 4.46
N ASP A 43 -13.35 7.75 3.18
CA ASP A 43 -13.97 6.49 2.75
C ASP A 43 -13.05 5.27 2.91
N PHE A 44 -11.75 5.45 3.17
CA PHE A 44 -10.83 4.34 3.41
C PHE A 44 -10.91 3.90 4.87
N ASN A 45 -12.01 3.27 5.25
CA ASN A 45 -12.27 2.84 6.62
C ASN A 45 -12.95 1.46 6.67
N LEU A 46 -12.93 0.82 7.84
CA LEU A 46 -13.49 -0.53 8.03
C LEU A 46 -14.97 -0.61 7.60
N GLN A 47 -15.78 0.38 7.96
CA GLN A 47 -17.21 0.36 7.67
C GLN A 47 -17.47 0.30 6.16
N VAL A 48 -16.74 1.10 5.36
CA VAL A 48 -16.87 1.09 3.90
C VAL A 48 -16.41 -0.25 3.34
N VAL A 49 -15.30 -0.81 3.83
CA VAL A 49 -14.81 -2.13 3.39
C VAL A 49 -15.86 -3.21 3.64
N LEU A 50 -16.47 -3.24 4.82
CA LEU A 50 -17.49 -4.23 5.17
C LEU A 50 -18.79 -4.02 4.39
N ASN A 51 -19.19 -2.77 4.14
CA ASN A 51 -20.36 -2.47 3.33
C ASN A 51 -20.18 -2.93 1.87
N GLN A 52 -19.00 -2.71 1.30
CA GLN A 52 -18.72 -3.06 -0.11
C GLN A 52 -18.43 -4.55 -0.30
N TYR A 53 -17.64 -5.14 0.58
CA TYR A 53 -17.08 -6.48 0.38
C TYR A 53 -17.34 -7.45 1.53
N GLY A 54 -18.13 -7.10 2.54
CA GLY A 54 -18.41 -7.97 3.69
C GLY A 54 -18.99 -9.33 3.31
N ALA A 55 -19.89 -9.37 2.32
CA ALA A 55 -20.45 -10.63 1.82
C ALA A 55 -19.37 -11.53 1.20
N LEU A 56 -18.44 -10.96 0.41
CA LEU A 56 -17.31 -11.68 -0.17
C LEU A 56 -16.34 -12.15 0.93
N LEU A 57 -16.00 -11.26 1.87
CA LEU A 57 -15.12 -11.57 3.00
C LEU A 57 -15.66 -12.69 3.89
N ASN A 58 -16.99 -12.81 4.02
CA ASN A 58 -17.63 -13.85 4.82
C ASN A 58 -17.63 -15.23 4.14
N ARG A 59 -17.73 -15.28 2.81
CA ARG A 59 -17.68 -16.54 2.05
C ARG A 59 -16.25 -16.99 1.72
N SER A 60 -15.30 -16.06 1.59
CA SER A 60 -13.87 -16.38 1.41
C SER A 60 -13.27 -16.99 2.68
N ARG A 61 -13.04 -18.30 2.64
CA ARG A 61 -12.40 -19.06 3.72
C ARG A 61 -10.97 -19.41 3.36
N ILE A 62 -10.04 -18.95 4.18
CA ILE A 62 -8.62 -19.28 4.11
C ILE A 62 -8.25 -19.83 5.48
N SER A 63 -7.52 -20.93 5.52
CA SER A 63 -7.02 -21.47 6.79
C SER A 63 -6.14 -20.43 7.45
N GLU A 64 -6.38 -20.18 8.73
CA GLU A 64 -5.49 -19.34 9.51
C GLU A 64 -4.13 -20.01 9.61
N ALA A 65 -3.09 -19.26 9.27
CA ALA A 65 -1.71 -19.62 9.56
C ALA A 65 -1.16 -18.50 10.45
N PRO A 66 -0.53 -18.78 11.59
CA PRO A 66 0.09 -17.73 12.39
C PRO A 66 1.21 -17.05 11.58
N PHE A 67 1.52 -15.80 11.92
CA PHE A 67 2.75 -15.20 11.43
C PHE A 67 3.97 -16.01 11.93
N PRO A 68 5.05 -16.09 11.15
CA PRO A 68 6.24 -16.80 11.57
C PRO A 68 6.79 -16.21 12.88
N ASP A 69 7.04 -17.08 13.86
CA ASP A 69 7.69 -16.71 15.12
C ASP A 69 9.21 -16.68 14.91
N ARG A 70 9.69 -15.57 14.32
CA ARG A 70 11.12 -15.35 14.05
C ARG A 70 11.61 -14.10 14.77
N PRO A 71 12.81 -14.13 15.38
CA PRO A 71 13.39 -12.94 15.99
C PRO A 71 13.65 -11.90 14.90
N MET A 72 13.22 -10.67 15.15
CA MET A 72 13.39 -9.57 14.21
C MET A 72 14.63 -8.77 14.57
N GLY A 73 15.51 -8.58 13.59
CA GLY A 73 16.58 -7.60 13.67
C GLY A 73 16.03 -6.18 13.61
N GLU A 74 16.85 -5.20 13.99
CA GLU A 74 16.49 -3.79 13.87
C GLU A 74 16.23 -3.40 12.41
N VAL A 75 15.11 -2.70 12.17
CA VAL A 75 14.87 -2.05 10.88
C VAL A 75 15.79 -0.85 10.73
N THR A 76 16.50 -0.84 9.62
CA THR A 76 17.65 0.05 9.41
C THR A 76 17.66 0.67 8.01
N THR A 77 16.99 0.06 7.04
CA THR A 77 16.99 0.43 5.63
C THR A 77 15.64 0.11 4.96
N GLU A 78 15.37 0.69 3.79
CA GLU A 78 14.21 0.33 2.96
C GLU A 78 14.20 -1.19 2.65
N ALA A 79 15.37 -1.76 2.31
CA ALA A 79 15.51 -3.19 2.06
C ALA A 79 15.13 -4.07 3.27
N SER A 80 15.41 -3.62 4.50
CA SER A 80 14.98 -4.35 5.70
C SER A 80 13.47 -4.32 5.89
N VAL A 81 12.79 -3.21 5.53
CA VAL A 81 11.33 -3.14 5.57
C VAL A 81 10.70 -3.99 4.46
N VAL A 82 11.26 -3.98 3.25
CA VAL A 82 10.83 -4.88 2.15
C VAL A 82 10.92 -6.34 2.59
N SER A 83 12.02 -6.72 3.25
CA SER A 83 12.19 -8.08 3.79
C SER A 83 11.12 -8.46 4.82
N LEU A 84 10.68 -7.51 5.66
CA LEU A 84 9.55 -7.72 6.58
C LEU A 84 8.23 -7.92 5.83
N ILE A 85 7.99 -7.15 4.78
CA ILE A 85 6.80 -7.27 3.95
C ILE A 85 6.76 -8.64 3.27
N ASP A 86 7.88 -9.09 2.70
CA ASP A 86 7.99 -10.41 2.08
C ASP A 86 7.74 -11.53 3.10
N MET A 87 8.30 -11.40 4.30
CA MET A 87 8.17 -12.41 5.37
C MET A 87 6.76 -12.50 5.94
N TYR A 88 6.11 -11.36 6.18
CA TYR A 88 4.86 -11.32 6.92
C TYR A 88 3.64 -11.13 6.01
N LEU A 89 3.70 -10.24 5.04
CA LEU A 89 2.50 -9.76 4.33
C LEU A 89 2.31 -10.40 2.96
N LYS A 90 3.38 -10.56 2.17
CA LYS A 90 3.28 -10.85 0.73
C LYS A 90 2.49 -12.10 0.41
N ILE A 91 2.90 -13.26 0.93
CA ILE A 91 2.24 -14.53 0.62
C ILE A 91 0.79 -14.54 1.13
N LYS A 92 0.57 -14.03 2.35
CA LYS A 92 -0.79 -13.93 2.92
C LYS A 92 -1.70 -13.06 2.06
N LEU A 93 -1.21 -11.92 1.59
CA LEU A 93 -1.98 -11.01 0.74
C LEU A 93 -2.26 -11.63 -0.62
N GLN A 94 -1.29 -12.31 -1.24
CA GLN A 94 -1.48 -13.05 -2.48
C GLN A 94 -2.57 -14.13 -2.34
N ASP A 95 -2.53 -14.90 -1.24
CA ASP A 95 -3.55 -15.90 -0.93
C ASP A 95 -4.93 -15.27 -0.71
N ALA A 96 -4.98 -14.13 0.00
CA ALA A 96 -6.22 -13.41 0.24
C ALA A 96 -6.86 -12.85 -1.03
N LEU A 97 -6.07 -12.25 -1.91
CA LEU A 97 -6.52 -11.76 -3.21
C LEU A 97 -7.02 -12.92 -4.07
N ARG A 98 -6.21 -13.98 -4.21
CA ARG A 98 -6.58 -15.18 -4.95
C ARG A 98 -7.90 -15.78 -4.45
N CYS A 99 -8.03 -15.97 -3.14
CA CYS A 99 -9.26 -16.48 -2.53
C CYS A 99 -10.46 -15.55 -2.75
N GLY A 100 -10.26 -14.23 -2.66
CA GLY A 100 -11.29 -13.22 -2.94
C GLY A 100 -11.83 -13.37 -4.36
N PHE A 101 -10.96 -13.32 -5.37
CA PHE A 101 -11.36 -13.45 -6.77
C PHE A 101 -11.98 -14.81 -7.10
N SER A 102 -11.49 -15.91 -6.50
CA SER A 102 -12.08 -17.25 -6.68
C SER A 102 -13.49 -17.39 -6.09
N ASN A 103 -13.85 -16.56 -5.11
CA ASN A 103 -15.17 -16.57 -4.47
C ASN A 103 -16.10 -15.47 -5.03
N MET A 104 -15.70 -14.75 -6.07
CA MET A 104 -16.61 -13.87 -6.80
C MET A 104 -17.51 -14.67 -7.74
N THR A 105 -18.78 -14.28 -7.81
CA THR A 105 -19.71 -14.72 -8.86
C THR A 105 -19.26 -14.18 -10.21
N THR A 106 -19.74 -14.79 -11.30
CA THR A 106 -19.47 -14.30 -12.66
C THR A 106 -19.88 -12.84 -12.85
N ALA A 107 -21.01 -12.44 -12.26
CA ALA A 107 -21.52 -11.07 -12.35
C ALA A 107 -20.61 -10.07 -11.59
N GLU A 108 -20.20 -10.39 -10.36
CA GLU A 108 -19.26 -9.54 -9.61
C GLU A 108 -17.91 -9.43 -10.32
N ARG A 109 -17.46 -10.50 -11.00
CA ARG A 109 -16.15 -10.54 -11.67
C ARG A 109 -16.13 -9.85 -13.03
N ALA A 110 -17.28 -9.58 -13.65
CA ALA A 110 -17.36 -9.06 -15.02
C ALA A 110 -16.69 -7.69 -15.23
N GLY A 111 -16.47 -6.91 -14.17
CA GLY A 111 -15.75 -5.64 -14.21
C GLY A 111 -14.40 -5.64 -13.48
N PHE A 112 -13.87 -6.83 -13.15
CA PHE A 112 -12.66 -6.96 -12.34
C PHE A 112 -11.54 -7.69 -13.09
N SER A 113 -10.38 -7.07 -13.16
CA SER A 113 -9.14 -7.73 -13.53
C SER A 113 -8.46 -8.33 -12.29
N VAL A 114 -8.14 -9.62 -12.34
CA VAL A 114 -7.49 -10.31 -11.21
C VAL A 114 -6.08 -9.76 -11.00
N THR A 115 -5.85 -9.16 -9.84
CA THR A 115 -4.54 -8.62 -9.45
C THR A 115 -3.87 -9.46 -8.38
N THR A 116 -2.53 -9.45 -8.38
CA THR A 116 -1.68 -9.92 -7.28
C THR A 116 -0.89 -8.76 -6.67
N PHE A 117 -0.12 -9.04 -5.62
CA PHE A 117 0.80 -8.12 -4.95
C PHE A 117 2.23 -8.66 -5.01
N SER A 118 3.19 -7.86 -5.46
CA SER A 118 4.63 -8.21 -5.42
C SER A 118 5.51 -6.95 -5.55
N GLY A 119 6.82 -7.15 -5.77
CA GLY A 119 7.78 -6.08 -6.04
C GLY A 119 7.43 -5.31 -7.32
N GLY A 120 7.71 -4.00 -7.33
CA GLY A 120 7.28 -3.12 -8.42
C GLY A 120 7.96 -3.35 -9.77
N TYR A 121 9.11 -4.04 -9.78
CA TYR A 121 9.80 -4.42 -11.02
C TYR A 121 9.01 -5.45 -11.85
N GLU A 122 8.05 -6.17 -11.24
CA GLU A 122 7.23 -7.17 -11.92
C GLU A 122 6.17 -6.56 -12.84
N ALA A 123 5.86 -5.27 -12.66
CA ALA A 123 4.90 -4.53 -13.45
C ALA A 123 5.59 -3.49 -14.34
N ILE A 124 4.84 -2.87 -15.27
CA ILE A 124 5.32 -1.72 -16.04
C ILE A 124 5.72 -0.61 -15.06
N HIS A 125 6.91 -0.05 -15.28
CA HIS A 125 7.43 1.06 -14.51
C HIS A 125 8.27 1.99 -15.41
N PRO A 126 8.36 3.29 -15.10
CA PRO A 126 9.23 4.19 -15.85
C PRO A 126 10.69 3.76 -15.70
N GLN A 127 11.45 3.88 -16.79
CA GLN A 127 12.88 3.54 -16.82
C GLN A 127 13.63 4.32 -15.72
N ASN A 128 14.41 3.60 -14.89
CA ASN A 128 15.16 4.10 -13.73
C ASN A 128 14.32 4.59 -12.53
N TYR A 129 13.01 4.36 -12.53
CA TYR A 129 12.09 4.83 -11.49
C TYR A 129 11.07 3.74 -11.15
N THR A 130 11.56 2.70 -10.49
CA THR A 130 10.77 1.52 -10.11
C THR A 130 10.17 1.73 -8.71
N PRO A 131 8.84 1.61 -8.54
CA PRO A 131 8.23 1.52 -7.21
C PRO A 131 8.74 0.27 -6.46
N ASP A 132 8.77 0.32 -5.13
CA ASP A 132 9.16 -0.86 -4.33
C ASP A 132 8.17 -2.01 -4.49
N LEU A 133 6.87 -1.68 -4.58
CA LEU A 133 5.76 -2.63 -4.63
C LEU A 133 4.78 -2.30 -5.76
N ALA A 134 4.02 -3.29 -6.21
CA ALA A 134 2.98 -3.12 -7.20
C ALA A 134 1.81 -4.09 -7.02
N PHE A 135 0.63 -3.64 -7.48
CA PHE A 135 -0.48 -4.52 -7.83
C PHE A 135 -0.60 -4.64 -9.34
N PHE A 136 -0.66 -5.87 -9.86
CA PHE A 136 -0.67 -6.14 -11.29
C PHE A 136 -1.25 -7.54 -11.60
N ASP A 137 -1.51 -7.84 -12.87
CA ASP A 137 -1.98 -9.17 -13.29
C ASP A 137 -0.79 -10.13 -13.46
N LEU A 138 -0.72 -11.16 -12.61
CA LEU A 138 0.36 -12.16 -12.63
C LEU A 138 0.34 -13.06 -13.88
N ARG A 139 -0.75 -13.07 -14.65
CA ARG A 139 -0.88 -13.88 -15.87
C ARG A 139 -0.16 -13.27 -17.07
N LEU A 140 0.20 -11.99 -16.98
CA LEU A 140 0.98 -11.30 -18.00
C LEU A 140 2.47 -11.48 -17.73
N PRO A 141 3.32 -11.50 -18.76
CA PRO A 141 4.77 -11.58 -18.58
C PRO A 141 5.31 -10.47 -17.65
N THR A 142 6.34 -10.80 -16.87
CA THR A 142 7.06 -9.85 -16.01
C THR A 142 7.43 -8.58 -16.78
N GLY A 143 7.12 -7.42 -16.19
CA GLY A 143 7.40 -6.11 -16.77
C GLY A 143 6.41 -5.65 -17.85
N THR A 144 5.39 -6.46 -18.20
CA THR A 144 4.38 -6.10 -19.22
C THR A 144 3.01 -5.80 -18.64
N ALA A 145 2.75 -6.22 -17.39
CA ALA A 145 1.48 -5.97 -16.74
C ALA A 145 1.36 -4.48 -16.34
N PRO A 146 0.23 -3.80 -16.60
CA PRO A 146 -0.01 -2.47 -16.06
C PRO A 146 0.12 -2.47 -14.53
N ASN A 147 0.90 -1.53 -14.00
CA ASN A 147 0.96 -1.34 -12.55
C ASN A 147 -0.29 -0.58 -12.11
N ARG A 148 -1.22 -1.28 -11.46
CA ARG A 148 -2.52 -0.73 -11.06
C ARG A 148 -2.48 0.04 -9.74
N ILE A 149 -1.49 -0.27 -8.89
CA ILE A 149 -1.22 0.45 -7.64
C ILE A 149 0.30 0.39 -7.37
N PRO A 150 1.07 1.43 -7.75
CA PRO A 150 2.46 1.53 -7.32
C PRO A 150 2.49 1.80 -5.81
N GLY A 151 3.37 1.10 -5.08
CA GLY A 151 3.57 1.28 -3.64
C GLY A 151 5.02 1.63 -3.33
N GLU A 152 5.22 2.45 -2.30
CA GLU A 152 6.56 2.80 -1.79
C GLU A 152 6.74 2.25 -0.38
N VAL A 153 7.95 1.81 -0.09
CA VAL A 153 8.37 1.35 1.22
C VAL A 153 9.33 2.36 1.83
N LYS A 154 9.09 2.71 3.09
CA LYS A 154 9.98 3.61 3.84
C LYS A 154 10.19 3.11 5.27
N PRO A 155 11.42 3.20 5.81
CA PRO A 155 11.64 3.21 7.24
C PRO A 155 10.81 4.32 7.91
N SER A 156 10.23 4.01 9.06
CA SER A 156 9.35 4.94 9.79
C SER A 156 10.04 6.21 10.32
N ASP A 157 11.37 6.20 10.40
CA ASP A 157 12.19 7.38 10.71
C ASP A 157 12.33 8.33 9.52
N LYS A 158 12.26 7.81 8.28
CA LYS A 158 12.25 8.61 7.04
C LYS A 158 10.88 9.14 6.67
N TRP A 159 9.83 8.37 6.93
CA TRP A 159 8.47 8.78 6.60
C TRP A 159 7.47 8.26 7.62
N SER A 160 6.59 9.14 8.09
CA SER A 160 5.38 8.78 8.82
C SER A 160 4.35 9.91 8.74
N VAL A 161 3.08 9.61 9.02
CA VAL A 161 2.01 10.61 9.13
C VAL A 161 2.34 11.66 10.19
N ALA A 162 2.91 11.23 11.32
CA ALA A 162 3.36 12.14 12.39
C ALA A 162 4.36 13.20 11.90
N ARG A 163 5.28 12.84 11.00
CA ARG A 163 6.23 13.80 10.37
C ARG A 163 5.50 14.83 9.51
N GLY A 164 4.40 14.45 8.86
CA GLY A 164 3.55 15.38 8.09
C GLY A 164 2.86 16.45 8.95
N HIS A 165 2.55 16.13 10.20
CA HIS A 165 1.97 17.05 11.19
C HIS A 165 3.02 17.78 12.04
N SER A 166 4.30 17.47 11.87
CA SER A 166 5.38 18.13 12.58
C SER A 166 5.47 19.62 12.23
N PRO A 167 5.75 20.51 13.19
CA PRO A 167 6.04 21.92 12.90
C PRO A 167 7.39 22.11 12.19
N SER A 168 8.24 21.07 12.15
CA SER A 168 9.54 21.11 11.48
C SER A 168 9.36 21.22 9.96
N ARG A 169 9.89 22.30 9.38
CA ARG A 169 9.91 22.49 7.91
C ARG A 169 10.62 21.34 7.20
N THR A 170 11.70 20.81 7.79
CA THR A 170 12.43 19.67 7.23
C THR A 170 11.53 18.44 7.20
N ASP A 171 10.80 18.14 8.28
CA ASP A 171 9.89 17.00 8.31
C ASP A 171 8.78 17.13 7.27
N GLN A 172 8.20 18.33 7.11
CA GLN A 172 7.19 18.60 6.10
C GLN A 172 7.73 18.44 4.66
N ILE A 173 8.96 18.87 4.41
CA ILE A 173 9.63 18.69 3.11
C ILE A 173 9.84 17.19 2.84
N GLU A 174 10.37 16.44 3.81
CA GLU A 174 10.63 15.01 3.66
C GLU A 174 9.34 14.21 3.49
N TYR A 175 8.31 14.54 4.26
CA TYR A 175 6.98 13.95 4.15
C TYR A 175 6.40 14.13 2.74
N LYS A 176 6.43 15.37 2.21
CA LYS A 176 5.96 15.68 0.85
C LYS A 176 6.88 15.11 -0.23
N GLN A 177 8.16 14.90 0.06
CA GLN A 177 9.09 14.33 -0.91
C GLN A 177 8.70 12.89 -1.25
N ALA A 178 8.44 12.03 -0.25
CA ALA A 178 7.98 10.66 -0.52
C ALA A 178 6.64 10.64 -1.28
N LEU A 179 5.71 11.54 -0.91
CA LEU A 179 4.44 11.69 -1.64
C LEU A 179 4.66 12.13 -3.10
N SER A 180 5.64 12.99 -3.36
CA SER A 180 5.96 13.42 -4.74
C SER A 180 6.48 12.28 -5.61
N GLN A 181 7.26 11.37 -5.03
CA GLN A 181 7.75 10.17 -5.71
C GLN A 181 6.60 9.25 -6.12
N ILE A 182 5.70 8.95 -5.18
CA ILE A 182 4.49 8.17 -5.46
C ILE A 182 3.58 8.86 -6.48
N ASN A 183 3.37 10.17 -6.35
CA ASN A 183 2.55 10.93 -7.30
C ASN A 183 3.14 10.87 -8.72
N TYR A 184 4.46 10.85 -8.86
CA TYR A 184 5.12 10.64 -10.14
C TYR A 184 4.83 9.24 -10.70
N TYR A 185 4.91 8.18 -9.90
CA TYR A 185 4.54 6.84 -10.35
C TYR A 185 3.08 6.77 -10.78
N MET A 186 2.16 7.27 -9.95
CA MET A 186 0.73 7.28 -10.26
C MET A 186 0.40 8.05 -11.53
N LYS A 187 1.12 9.15 -11.82
CA LYS A 187 0.95 9.91 -13.06
C LYS A 187 1.41 9.12 -14.29
N ASN A 188 2.55 8.43 -14.21
CA ASN A 188 3.07 7.65 -15.33
C ASN A 188 2.25 6.37 -15.60
N GLN A 189 1.63 5.81 -14.56
CA GLN A 189 0.82 4.58 -14.67
C GLN A 189 -0.68 4.86 -14.74
N HIS A 190 -1.08 6.12 -14.79
CA HIS A 190 -2.47 6.57 -14.79
C HIS A 190 -3.31 6.07 -13.60
N THR A 191 -2.68 5.64 -12.51
CA THR A 191 -3.40 5.06 -11.37
C THR A 191 -4.07 6.14 -10.52
N ARG A 192 -5.17 5.75 -9.91
CA ARG A 192 -5.90 6.53 -8.90
C ARG A 192 -5.37 6.23 -7.50
N TYR A 193 -4.93 5.01 -7.24
CA TYR A 193 -4.55 4.55 -5.91
C TYR A 193 -3.05 4.27 -5.79
N SER A 194 -2.53 4.43 -4.59
CA SER A 194 -1.18 4.08 -4.15
C SER A 194 -1.18 3.87 -2.63
N PHE A 195 -0.03 3.59 -2.04
CA PHE A 195 0.16 3.52 -0.61
C PHE A 195 1.63 3.72 -0.24
N ILE A 196 1.87 4.15 1.00
CA ILE A 196 3.18 4.06 1.64
C ILE A 196 3.07 3.04 2.76
N LEU A 197 4.04 2.13 2.81
CA LEU A 197 4.15 1.12 3.85
C LEU A 197 5.47 1.29 4.60
N THR A 198 5.38 1.34 5.93
CA THR A 198 6.54 1.43 6.82
C THR A 198 6.51 0.30 7.84
N ASN A 199 7.61 0.14 8.58
CA ASN A 199 7.65 -0.80 9.71
C ASN A 199 6.72 -0.42 10.89
N LYS A 200 5.93 0.66 10.78
CA LYS A 200 4.98 1.11 11.80
C LYS A 200 3.55 1.29 11.30
N GLU A 201 3.37 1.62 10.03
CA GLU A 201 2.05 1.98 9.51
C GLU A 201 1.93 1.73 8.01
N LEU A 202 0.70 1.46 7.59
CA LEU A 202 0.24 1.53 6.21
C LEU A 202 -0.62 2.78 6.05
N VAL A 203 -0.39 3.54 4.98
CA VAL A 203 -1.22 4.68 4.61
C VAL A 203 -1.66 4.51 3.16
N ALA A 204 -2.97 4.38 2.94
CA ALA A 204 -3.54 4.35 1.61
C ALA A 204 -3.63 5.76 1.03
N ILE A 205 -3.40 5.89 -0.27
CA ILE A 205 -3.34 7.16 -0.98
C ILE A 205 -4.30 7.10 -2.17
N ARG A 206 -5.13 8.14 -2.30
CA ARG A 206 -5.95 8.39 -3.48
C ARG A 206 -5.50 9.69 -4.15
N ARG A 207 -5.15 9.60 -5.43
CA ARG A 207 -4.89 10.75 -6.29
C ARG A 207 -6.23 11.32 -6.77
N LEU A 208 -6.40 12.65 -6.66
CA LEU A 208 -7.62 13.32 -7.11
C LEU A 208 -7.51 13.83 -8.54
N ASN A 209 -6.30 14.20 -8.97
CA ASN A 209 -6.05 14.74 -10.30
C ASN A 209 -4.54 14.69 -10.66
N HIS A 210 -4.17 15.24 -11.81
CA HIS A 210 -2.77 15.28 -12.29
C HIS A 210 -1.94 16.46 -11.72
N ARG A 211 -2.55 17.32 -10.90
CA ARG A 211 -1.95 18.55 -10.37
C ARG A 211 -1.37 18.40 -8.96
N GLY A 212 -1.29 17.17 -8.43
CA GLY A 212 -0.67 16.90 -7.13
C GLY A 212 -1.58 17.14 -5.94
N HIS A 213 -2.89 16.95 -6.12
CA HIS A 213 -3.84 16.88 -5.03
C HIS A 213 -4.05 15.40 -4.67
N LEU A 214 -3.66 15.04 -3.45
CA LEU A 214 -3.77 13.69 -2.91
C LEU A 214 -4.68 13.70 -1.67
N GLU A 215 -5.30 12.57 -1.37
CA GLU A 215 -5.90 12.26 -0.09
C GLU A 215 -5.27 11.02 0.50
N LEU A 216 -5.08 11.01 1.82
CA LEU A 216 -4.50 9.91 2.58
C LEU A 216 -5.53 9.35 3.55
N SER A 217 -5.53 8.04 3.76
CA SER A 217 -6.30 7.43 4.85
C SER A 217 -5.70 7.78 6.21
N ASP A 218 -6.46 7.49 7.28
CA ASP A 218 -5.86 7.31 8.59
C ASP A 218 -4.74 6.26 8.53
N PRO A 219 -3.65 6.42 9.30
CA PRO A 219 -2.59 5.42 9.36
C PRO A 219 -3.14 4.15 10.01
N ILE A 220 -2.90 3.01 9.37
CA ILE A 220 -3.19 1.70 9.92
C ILE A 220 -1.93 1.18 10.61
N PRO A 221 -1.88 1.09 11.95
CA PRO A 221 -0.70 0.60 12.65
C PRO A 221 -0.34 -0.82 12.25
N TRP A 222 0.97 -1.10 12.18
CA TRP A 222 1.52 -2.39 11.79
C TRP A 222 0.95 -3.54 12.62
N THR A 223 0.84 -3.35 13.93
CA THR A 223 0.38 -4.37 14.87
C THR A 223 -1.14 -4.52 14.97
N THR A 224 -1.92 -3.72 14.23
CA THR A 224 -3.37 -3.74 14.30
C THR A 224 -3.90 -5.13 13.99
N SER A 225 -4.63 -5.68 14.96
CA SER A 225 -5.26 -6.99 14.88
C SER A 225 -6.71 -6.88 15.33
N GLY A 226 -7.56 -7.73 14.79
CA GLY A 226 -8.97 -7.83 15.16
C GLY A 226 -9.43 -9.27 15.23
N THR A 227 -10.72 -9.46 15.37
CA THR A 227 -11.37 -10.78 15.31
C THR A 227 -12.61 -10.69 14.42
N THR A 228 -13.25 -11.82 14.11
CA THR A 228 -14.50 -11.80 13.35
C THR A 228 -15.63 -11.08 14.11
N SER A 229 -15.65 -11.15 15.45
CA SER A 229 -16.66 -10.48 16.28
C SER A 229 -16.34 -9.01 16.55
N GLN A 230 -15.05 -8.64 16.55
CA GLN A 230 -14.58 -7.27 16.72
C GLN A 230 -13.55 -6.96 15.63
N PRO A 231 -14.02 -6.73 14.39
CA PRO A 231 -13.12 -6.53 13.29
C PRO A 231 -12.41 -5.18 13.37
N GLN A 232 -11.19 -5.15 12.82
CA GLN A 232 -10.34 -3.99 12.70
C GLN A 232 -9.87 -3.85 11.25
N LEU A 233 -9.57 -2.62 10.84
CA LEU A 233 -8.86 -2.38 9.58
C LEU A 233 -7.37 -2.65 9.80
N THR A 234 -6.96 -3.89 9.57
CA THR A 234 -5.55 -4.31 9.66
C THR A 234 -4.78 -3.97 8.38
N MET A 235 -3.46 -4.09 8.41
CA MET A 235 -2.65 -3.92 7.19
C MET A 235 -3.04 -4.91 6.08
N LEU A 236 -3.29 -6.18 6.42
CA LEU A 236 -3.70 -7.19 5.44
C LEU A 236 -5.05 -6.83 4.83
N LEU A 237 -6.03 -6.41 5.65
CA LEU A 237 -7.34 -6.01 5.13
C LEU A 237 -7.26 -4.74 4.29
N GLY A 238 -6.48 -3.74 4.71
CA GLY A 238 -6.27 -2.50 3.96
C GLY A 238 -5.59 -2.73 2.60
N LEU A 239 -4.51 -3.51 2.56
CA LEU A 239 -3.85 -3.87 1.31
C LEU A 239 -4.75 -4.74 0.41
N TRP A 240 -5.49 -5.68 0.99
CA TRP A 240 -6.46 -6.47 0.23
C TRP A 240 -7.53 -5.57 -0.38
N TYR A 241 -8.06 -4.62 0.38
CA TYR A 241 -9.06 -3.67 -0.11
C TYR A 241 -8.51 -2.78 -1.23
N LEU A 242 -7.28 -2.28 -1.10
CA LEU A 242 -6.59 -1.60 -2.21
C LEU A 242 -6.51 -2.48 -3.46
N GLY A 243 -6.16 -3.76 -3.31
CA GLY A 243 -6.16 -4.71 -4.42
C GLY A 243 -7.53 -4.87 -5.07
N MET A 244 -8.61 -4.88 -4.29
CA MET A 244 -9.97 -4.91 -4.83
C MET A 244 -10.31 -3.62 -5.59
N LEU A 245 -9.93 -2.45 -5.07
CA LEU A 245 -10.10 -1.16 -5.77
C LEU A 245 -9.25 -1.07 -7.04
N ALA A 246 -8.09 -1.71 -7.07
CA ALA A 246 -7.22 -1.81 -8.26
C ALA A 246 -7.82 -2.70 -9.35
N ALA A 247 -8.52 -3.74 -8.92
CA ALA A 247 -9.06 -4.74 -9.81
C ALA A 247 -10.29 -4.23 -10.55
N ASP A 248 -11.08 -3.33 -9.95
CA ASP A 248 -12.22 -2.65 -10.59
C ASP A 248 -11.75 -1.82 -11.80
N ASP A 249 -12.06 -2.30 -13.01
CA ASP A 249 -11.64 -1.73 -14.29
C ASP A 249 -12.19 -0.31 -14.53
N GLN A 250 -13.27 0.08 -13.84
CA GLN A 250 -13.85 1.43 -13.94
C GLN A 250 -13.25 2.41 -12.92
N GLY A 251 -12.69 1.91 -11.82
CA GLY A 251 -12.29 2.72 -10.67
C GLY A 251 -10.78 2.95 -10.54
N TRP A 252 -9.95 2.03 -11.03
CA TRP A 252 -8.52 2.00 -10.68
C TRP A 252 -7.67 3.11 -11.31
N SER A 253 -8.12 3.68 -12.44
CA SER A 253 -7.37 4.70 -13.18
C SER A 253 -8.02 6.09 -13.11
N LEU A 254 -7.20 7.11 -13.36
CA LEU A 254 -7.66 8.44 -13.71
C LEU A 254 -7.40 8.62 -15.20
N HIS A 255 -8.48 8.60 -15.99
CA HIS A 255 -8.38 8.95 -17.40
C HIS A 255 -7.92 10.42 -17.54
N PRO A 256 -7.07 10.72 -18.54
CA PRO A 256 -6.58 12.08 -18.80
C PRO A 256 -7.68 13.12 -18.99
#